data_AF-A0A954NM43-F1
#
_entry.id   AF-A0A954NM43-F1
#
_cell.length_a   1.000
_cell.length_b   1.000
_cell.length_c   1.000
_cell.angle_alpha   90.00
_cell.angle_beta   90.00
_cell.angle_gamma   90.00
#
_symmetry.space_group_name_H-M   'P 1'
#
loop_
_entity.id
_entity.type
_entity.pdbx_description
1 polymer ?
#
loop_
_entity_poly.entity_id
_entity_poly.type
_entity_poly.pdbx_seq_one_letter_code
_entity_poly.pdbx_strand_id
1 'polypeptide(L)'
;MSTKHVWLAGATALILTSPTFAAAGNATQGDTSKDSPGVIIVEEDWFFPLRFDSITALNNARYHYRRNEEKAAANEVDKAISWLKYAEGHAMPVTKEKLTSAAEDLQSVSKELRAGNTIAAAHMDWSLARASHALAEWHYYKAKEHYGNNEAHYAAQHLESAVSHLQNAADSAHFEYGPDTVTVFDDVFKDGVRFSEDQTVDHNRLGKHLDTIKSAIEKVGEALNKS
;
A
#
# COMPACT_ATOMS: atom_id res chain seq x y z
N MET A 1 -25.93 37.87 -48.08
CA MET A 1 -26.25 36.51 -48.54
C MET A 1 -25.93 35.56 -47.39
N SER A 2 -26.95 34.92 -46.83
CA SER A 2 -26.93 34.18 -45.58
C SER A 2 -27.21 32.71 -45.87
N THR A 3 -26.31 31.82 -45.46
CA THR A 3 -26.47 30.37 -45.57
C THR A 3 -26.52 29.78 -44.17
N LYS A 4 -27.71 29.33 -43.77
CA LYS A 4 -27.96 28.55 -42.56
C LYS A 4 -27.68 27.09 -42.87
N HIS A 5 -26.85 26.44 -42.06
CA HIS A 5 -26.67 24.99 -42.08
C HIS A 5 -27.33 24.37 -40.85
N VAL A 6 -28.27 23.47 -41.11
CA VAL A 6 -29.03 22.66 -40.16
C VAL A 6 -28.26 21.37 -39.96
N TRP A 7 -27.91 21.04 -38.72
CA TRP A 7 -27.34 19.74 -38.36
C TRP A 7 -28.41 18.87 -37.72
N LEU A 8 -28.66 17.70 -38.32
CA LEU A 8 -29.52 16.64 -37.77
C LEU A 8 -28.77 15.89 -36.67
N ALA A 9 -29.40 15.75 -35.51
CA ALA A 9 -28.96 14.86 -34.44
C ALA A 9 -29.39 13.42 -34.75
N GLY A 10 -28.42 12.50 -34.90
CA GLY A 10 -28.65 11.06 -34.91
C GLY A 10 -28.31 10.47 -33.56
N ALA A 11 -29.32 10.01 -32.81
CA ALA A 11 -29.12 9.27 -31.57
C ALA A 11 -29.08 7.76 -31.90
N THR A 12 -27.92 7.13 -31.69
CA THR A 12 -27.76 5.67 -31.79
C THR A 12 -27.71 5.10 -30.38
N ALA A 13 -28.71 4.30 -30.02
CA ALA A 13 -28.73 3.54 -28.77
C ALA A 13 -27.91 2.26 -28.95
N LEU A 14 -26.84 2.10 -28.17
CA LEU A 14 -26.01 0.90 -28.10
C LEU A 14 -26.46 0.07 -26.90
N ILE A 15 -26.99 -1.14 -27.14
CA ILE A 15 -27.34 -2.10 -26.09
C ILE A 15 -26.11 -2.98 -25.85
N LEU A 16 -25.50 -2.86 -24.67
CA LEU A 16 -24.37 -3.69 -24.23
C LEU A 16 -24.91 -4.91 -23.48
N THR A 17 -24.86 -6.08 -24.11
CA THR A 17 -25.01 -7.38 -23.45
C THR A 17 -23.65 -7.81 -22.89
N SER A 18 -23.56 -7.98 -21.57
CA SER A 18 -22.33 -8.46 -20.92
C SER A 18 -22.24 -9.99 -21.01
N PRO A 19 -21.03 -10.58 -21.18
CA PRO A 19 -20.84 -12.01 -21.15
C PRO A 19 -20.75 -12.52 -19.71
N THR A 20 -21.46 -13.59 -19.41
CA THR A 20 -21.35 -14.33 -18.15
C THR A 20 -20.26 -15.39 -18.31
N PHE A 21 -19.17 -15.27 -17.56
CA PHE A 21 -18.16 -16.32 -17.43
C PHE A 21 -18.59 -17.31 -16.35
N ALA A 22 -18.67 -18.59 -16.70
CA ALA A 22 -18.75 -19.68 -15.76
C ALA A 22 -17.34 -20.18 -15.47
N ALA A 23 -16.93 -20.16 -14.20
CA ALA A 23 -15.78 -20.92 -13.71
C ALA A 23 -16.30 -21.96 -12.70
N ALA A 24 -15.85 -23.21 -12.87
CA ALA A 24 -16.20 -24.35 -12.02
C ALA A 24 -14.92 -24.88 -11.34
N GLY A 25 -15.06 -25.33 -10.08
CA GLY A 25 -14.10 -26.14 -9.34
C GLY A 25 -13.62 -25.49 -8.04
N ASN A 26 -14.41 -25.51 -6.97
CA ASN A 26 -14.46 -26.53 -5.88
C ASN A 26 -13.54 -26.20 -4.69
N ALA A 27 -14.12 -25.56 -3.68
CA ALA A 27 -13.71 -25.68 -2.27
C ALA A 27 -14.97 -25.87 -1.41
N THR A 28 -14.87 -26.76 -0.42
CA THR A 28 -15.93 -27.36 0.41
C THR A 28 -16.71 -26.33 1.24
N GLN A 29 -18.04 -26.30 1.03
CA GLN A 29 -18.99 -25.29 1.48
C GLN A 29 -19.60 -25.61 2.85
N GLY A 30 -19.44 -24.68 3.81
CA GLY A 30 -20.15 -24.66 5.07
C GLY A 30 -21.66 -24.44 4.88
N ASP A 31 -22.44 -25.01 5.78
CA ASP A 31 -23.90 -25.10 5.78
C ASP A 31 -24.58 -23.73 5.62
N THR A 32 -25.06 -23.43 4.40
CA THR A 32 -25.83 -22.22 4.08
C THR A 32 -27.31 -22.53 4.02
N SER A 33 -28.09 -21.87 4.87
CA SER A 33 -29.54 -21.78 4.80
C SER A 33 -30.02 -21.45 3.37
N LYS A 34 -31.00 -22.21 2.90
CA LYS A 34 -31.32 -22.45 1.49
C LYS A 34 -32.21 -21.38 0.82
N ASP A 35 -32.56 -20.29 1.52
CA ASP A 35 -33.70 -19.44 1.13
C ASP A 35 -33.35 -17.96 0.82
N SER A 36 -32.17 -17.67 0.26
CA SER A 36 -31.90 -16.33 -0.28
C SER A 36 -31.10 -16.38 -1.59
N PRO A 37 -31.77 -16.39 -2.76
CA PRO A 37 -31.10 -16.24 -4.04
C PRO A 37 -30.55 -14.81 -4.14
N GLY A 38 -29.22 -14.66 -4.02
CA GLY A 38 -28.53 -13.37 -4.17
C GLY A 38 -27.41 -13.08 -3.17
N VAL A 39 -27.18 -13.94 -2.18
CA VAL A 39 -26.06 -13.78 -1.24
C VAL A 39 -24.79 -14.37 -1.87
N ILE A 40 -23.89 -13.51 -2.34
CA ILE A 40 -22.51 -13.89 -2.61
C ILE A 40 -21.80 -13.88 -1.26
N ILE A 41 -21.51 -15.06 -0.71
CA ILE A 41 -20.54 -15.18 0.38
C ILE A 41 -19.18 -14.97 -0.28
N VAL A 42 -18.68 -13.75 -0.16
CA VAL A 42 -17.27 -13.48 -0.44
C VAL A 42 -16.54 -13.94 0.81
N GLU A 43 -15.81 -15.05 0.71
CA GLU A 43 -14.89 -15.46 1.78
C GLU A 43 -13.97 -14.27 2.07
N GLU A 44 -14.03 -13.79 3.32
CA GLU A 44 -13.40 -12.56 3.79
C GLU A 44 -11.88 -12.54 3.57
N ASP A 45 -11.29 -13.72 3.33
CA ASP A 45 -9.88 -13.95 3.08
C ASP A 45 -9.35 -13.36 1.75
N TRP A 46 -10.22 -12.94 0.82
CA TRP A 46 -9.78 -12.52 -0.53
C TRP A 46 -10.14 -11.09 -0.94
N PHE A 47 -10.99 -10.36 -0.19
CA PHE A 47 -11.64 -9.18 -0.79
C PHE A 47 -11.04 -7.80 -0.52
N PHE A 48 -10.18 -7.60 0.49
CA PHE A 48 -9.46 -6.33 0.64
C PHE A 48 -8.12 -6.59 1.35
N PRO A 49 -7.01 -6.64 0.56
CA PRO A 49 -6.45 -5.37 0.12
C PRO A 49 -5.87 -5.33 -1.32
N LEU A 50 -6.28 -6.24 -2.21
CA LEU A 50 -5.75 -6.32 -3.59
C LEU A 50 -6.18 -5.19 -4.54
N ARG A 51 -7.17 -4.34 -4.20
CA ARG A 51 -7.66 -3.31 -5.13
C ARG A 51 -6.80 -2.04 -5.13
N PHE A 52 -6.09 -1.74 -4.05
CA PHE A 52 -5.31 -0.50 -3.94
C PHE A 52 -4.02 -0.77 -3.19
N ASP A 53 -2.88 -0.47 -3.80
CA ASP A 53 -1.57 -0.52 -3.14
C ASP A 53 -1.42 0.64 -2.13
N SER A 54 -0.95 0.35 -0.91
CA SER A 54 -0.78 1.32 0.17
C SER A 54 0.18 2.45 -0.23
N ILE A 55 1.24 2.14 -0.97
CA ILE A 55 2.23 3.12 -1.45
C ILE A 55 1.57 4.05 -2.47
N THR A 56 0.80 3.49 -3.40
CA THR A 56 0.01 4.27 -4.35
C THR A 56 -0.97 5.22 -3.64
N ALA A 57 -1.66 4.78 -2.59
CA ALA A 57 -2.56 5.63 -1.81
C ALA A 57 -1.80 6.79 -1.13
N LEU A 58 -0.66 6.52 -0.49
CA LEU A 58 0.16 7.54 0.16
C LEU A 58 0.72 8.57 -0.85
N ASN A 59 1.18 8.10 -2.01
CA ASN A 59 1.65 8.97 -3.10
C ASN A 59 0.53 9.83 -3.68
N ASN A 60 -0.64 9.24 -3.93
CA ASN A 60 -1.79 9.96 -4.48
C ASN A 60 -2.34 10.98 -3.48
N ALA A 61 -2.30 10.70 -2.18
CA ALA A 61 -2.67 11.67 -1.15
C ALA A 61 -1.81 12.94 -1.26
N ARG A 62 -0.48 12.80 -1.33
CA ARG A 62 0.45 13.91 -1.57
C ARG A 62 0.15 14.62 -2.90
N TYR A 63 -0.04 13.85 -3.97
CA TYR A 63 -0.29 14.39 -5.31
C TYR A 63 -1.55 15.29 -5.35
N HIS A 64 -2.68 14.79 -4.85
CA HIS A 64 -3.93 15.56 -4.81
C HIS A 64 -3.82 16.77 -3.89
N TYR A 65 -3.17 16.61 -2.74
CA TYR A 65 -3.00 17.70 -1.78
C TYR A 65 -2.21 18.88 -2.39
N ARG A 66 -1.12 18.62 -3.12
CA ARG A 66 -0.33 19.65 -3.83
C ARG A 66 -1.09 20.37 -4.96
N ARG A 67 -2.24 19.82 -5.37
CA ARG A 67 -3.11 20.40 -6.42
C ARG A 67 -4.32 21.12 -5.85
N ASN A 68 -4.40 21.29 -4.53
CA ASN A 68 -5.58 21.82 -3.83
C ASN A 68 -6.84 20.98 -4.12
N GLU A 69 -6.66 19.66 -4.16
CA GLU A 69 -7.75 18.68 -4.32
C GLU A 69 -7.98 17.97 -2.97
N GLU A 70 -8.29 18.72 -1.91
CA GLU A 70 -8.28 18.24 -0.50
C GLU A 70 -9.20 17.05 -0.27
N LYS A 71 -10.39 17.06 -0.90
CA LYS A 71 -11.33 15.92 -0.81
C LYS A 71 -10.78 14.65 -1.45
N ALA A 72 -10.06 14.79 -2.57
CA ALA A 72 -9.43 13.64 -3.22
C ALA A 72 -8.25 13.14 -2.38
N ALA A 73 -7.43 14.06 -1.85
CA ALA A 73 -6.35 13.72 -0.93
C ALA A 73 -6.87 12.98 0.30
N ALA A 74 -7.95 13.45 0.93
CA ALA A 74 -8.56 12.78 2.08
C ALA A 74 -9.02 11.36 1.77
N ASN A 75 -9.62 11.13 0.59
CA ASN A 75 -10.03 9.79 0.18
C ASN A 75 -8.84 8.85 0.01
N GLU A 76 -7.69 9.33 -0.47
CA GLU A 76 -6.46 8.52 -0.54
C GLU A 76 -5.84 8.27 0.84
N VAL A 77 -5.87 9.27 1.74
CA VAL A 77 -5.47 9.10 3.15
C VAL A 77 -6.33 8.03 3.83
N ASP A 78 -7.65 8.03 3.61
CA ASP A 78 -8.55 7.03 4.18
C ASP A 78 -8.21 5.60 3.71
N LYS A 79 -7.79 5.43 2.44
CA LYS A 79 -7.29 4.13 1.94
C LYS A 79 -6.00 3.70 2.64
N ALA A 80 -5.07 4.64 2.86
CA ALA A 80 -3.85 4.36 3.60
C ALA A 80 -4.15 3.98 5.07
N ILE A 81 -5.12 4.62 5.72
CA ILE A 81 -5.59 4.26 7.07
C ILE A 81 -6.14 2.83 7.08
N SER A 82 -6.95 2.43 6.09
CA SER A 82 -7.45 1.06 5.99
C SER A 82 -6.32 0.03 5.93
N TRP A 83 -5.25 0.33 5.20
CA TRP A 83 -4.05 -0.52 5.15
C TRP A 83 -3.31 -0.59 6.48
N LEU A 84 -3.13 0.53 7.18
CA LEU A 84 -2.51 0.55 8.49
C LEU A 84 -3.30 -0.29 9.50
N LYS A 85 -4.63 -0.18 9.51
CA LYS A 85 -5.51 -0.97 10.37
C LYS A 85 -5.48 -2.46 10.02
N TYR A 86 -5.42 -2.80 8.74
CA TYR A 86 -5.22 -4.17 8.29
C TYR A 86 -3.88 -4.72 8.80
N ALA A 87 -2.79 -3.99 8.58
CA ALA A 87 -1.46 -4.36 9.07
C ALA A 87 -1.45 -4.52 10.61
N GLU A 88 -2.10 -3.59 11.33
CA GLU A 88 -2.22 -3.62 12.79
C GLU A 88 -2.91 -4.90 13.30
N GLY A 89 -3.96 -5.35 12.62
CA GLY A 89 -4.67 -6.59 12.95
C GLY A 89 -3.82 -7.86 12.79
N HIS A 90 -2.78 -7.80 11.97
CA HIS A 90 -1.87 -8.91 11.66
C HIS A 90 -0.45 -8.68 12.19
N ALA A 91 -0.25 -7.61 12.95
CA ALA A 91 1.06 -7.19 13.44
C ALA A 91 1.48 -7.96 14.69
N MET A 92 2.79 -8.18 14.81
CA MET A 92 3.39 -8.54 16.09
C MET A 92 3.27 -7.38 17.08
N PRO A 93 3.30 -7.62 18.41
CA PRO A 93 3.22 -6.56 19.40
C PRO A 93 4.23 -5.42 19.21
N VAL A 94 5.43 -5.72 18.69
CA VAL A 94 6.51 -4.74 18.49
C VAL A 94 6.21 -3.68 17.43
N THR A 95 5.40 -3.99 16.41
CA THR A 95 5.05 -3.03 15.34
C THR A 95 3.67 -2.43 15.51
N LYS A 96 2.83 -3.02 16.37
CA LYS A 96 1.42 -2.66 16.51
C LYS A 96 1.23 -1.20 16.93
N GLU A 97 1.95 -0.75 17.96
CA GLU A 97 1.84 0.62 18.45
C GLU A 97 2.17 1.67 17.38
N LYS A 98 3.23 1.45 16.59
CA LYS A 98 3.62 2.36 15.50
C LYS A 98 2.56 2.44 14.40
N LEU A 99 1.95 1.32 14.04
CA LEU A 99 0.85 1.27 13.07
C LEU A 99 -0.38 2.02 13.59
N THR A 100 -0.76 1.80 14.86
CA THR A 100 -1.87 2.52 15.51
C THR A 100 -1.61 4.03 15.51
N SER A 101 -0.45 4.47 15.99
CA SER A 101 -0.10 5.91 16.04
C SER A 101 -0.07 6.55 14.65
N ALA A 102 0.47 5.87 13.64
CA ALA A 102 0.45 6.38 12.27
C ALA A 102 -0.97 6.48 11.69
N ALA A 103 -1.85 5.52 12.03
CA ALA A 103 -3.25 5.56 11.60
C ALA A 103 -4.01 6.73 12.24
N GLU A 104 -3.78 7.00 13.53
CA GLU A 104 -4.39 8.12 14.25
C GLU A 104 -3.92 9.48 13.71
N ASP A 105 -2.64 9.61 13.39
CA ASP A 105 -2.05 10.80 12.77
C ASP A 105 -2.68 11.07 11.39
N LEU A 106 -2.75 10.05 10.52
CA LEU A 106 -3.44 10.16 9.24
C LEU A 106 -4.94 10.45 9.39
N GLN A 107 -5.59 9.92 10.43
CA GLN A 107 -7.00 10.22 10.69
C GLN A 107 -7.21 11.70 11.04
N SER A 108 -6.28 12.32 11.77
CA SER A 108 -6.28 13.77 12.01
C SER A 108 -6.15 14.54 10.69
N VAL A 109 -5.18 14.18 9.84
CA VAL A 109 -4.98 14.77 8.51
C VAL A 109 -6.24 14.65 7.64
N SER A 110 -6.83 13.46 7.53
CA SER A 110 -8.05 13.24 6.75
C SER A 110 -9.21 14.11 7.24
N LYS A 111 -9.39 14.24 8.56
CA LYS A 111 -10.43 15.09 9.15
C LYS A 111 -10.27 16.56 8.77
N GLU A 112 -9.05 17.11 8.85
CA GLU A 112 -8.77 18.49 8.46
C GLU A 112 -9.05 18.73 6.96
N LEU A 113 -8.57 17.83 6.11
CA LEU A 113 -8.83 17.91 4.66
C LEU A 113 -10.31 17.83 4.32
N ARG A 114 -11.07 16.96 5.00
CA ARG A 114 -12.53 16.84 4.80
C ARG A 114 -13.29 18.07 5.25
N ALA A 115 -12.79 18.79 6.26
CA ALA A 115 -13.33 20.07 6.68
C ALA A 115 -13.03 21.21 5.69
N GLY A 116 -12.18 20.96 4.68
CA GLY A 116 -11.70 21.98 3.74
C GLY A 116 -10.60 22.86 4.33
N ASN A 117 -9.99 22.43 5.45
CA ASN A 117 -8.89 23.16 6.07
C ASN A 117 -7.59 22.86 5.32
N THR A 118 -6.84 23.91 5.03
CA THR A 118 -5.46 23.77 4.55
C THR A 118 -4.56 23.49 5.74
N ILE A 119 -3.90 22.32 5.74
CA ILE A 119 -2.83 22.02 6.71
C ILE A 119 -1.48 22.54 6.21
N ALA A 120 -0.43 22.47 7.03
CA ALA A 120 0.92 22.74 6.53
C ALA A 120 1.40 21.58 5.66
N ALA A 121 2.03 21.86 4.52
CA ALA A 121 2.57 20.81 3.65
C ALA A 121 3.57 19.89 4.37
N ALA A 122 4.41 20.47 5.23
CA ALA A 122 5.31 19.71 6.09
C ALA A 122 4.55 18.74 7.01
N HIS A 123 3.41 19.14 7.58
CA HIS A 123 2.61 18.25 8.43
C HIS A 123 2.08 17.06 7.64
N MET A 124 1.52 17.28 6.44
CA MET A 124 1.12 16.20 5.53
C MET A 124 2.30 15.25 5.25
N ASP A 125 3.44 15.81 4.85
CA ASP A 125 4.60 15.02 4.46
C ASP A 125 5.16 14.18 5.62
N TRP A 126 5.21 14.72 6.84
CA TRP A 126 5.62 13.95 8.04
C TRP A 126 4.62 12.85 8.40
N SER A 127 3.32 13.11 8.34
CA SER A 127 2.31 12.08 8.65
C SER A 127 2.35 10.93 7.62
N LEU A 128 2.54 11.24 6.33
CA LEU A 128 2.75 10.23 5.30
C LEU A 128 4.07 9.46 5.51
N ALA A 129 5.14 10.15 5.92
CA ALA A 129 6.42 9.53 6.20
C ALA A 129 6.33 8.52 7.37
N ARG A 130 5.64 8.88 8.46
CA ARG A 130 5.39 7.99 9.60
C ARG A 130 4.56 6.77 9.22
N ALA A 131 3.52 6.96 8.40
CA ALA A 131 2.72 5.86 7.88
C ALA A 131 3.55 4.87 7.04
N SER A 132 4.35 5.39 6.10
CA SER A 132 5.24 4.55 5.30
C SER A 132 6.30 3.86 6.16
N HIS A 133 6.90 4.55 7.14
CA HIS A 133 7.87 3.93 8.05
C HIS A 133 7.27 2.78 8.88
N ALA A 134 6.05 2.97 9.42
CA ALA A 134 5.36 1.92 10.17
C ALA A 134 5.04 0.69 9.31
N LEU A 135 4.60 0.89 8.06
CA LEU A 135 4.37 -0.19 7.11
C LEU A 135 5.66 -0.90 6.69
N ALA A 136 6.75 -0.15 6.49
CA ALA A 136 8.06 -0.74 6.22
C ALA A 136 8.52 -1.67 7.35
N GLU A 137 8.35 -1.23 8.60
CA GLU A 137 8.73 -2.02 9.76
C GLU A 137 7.88 -3.29 9.89
N TRP A 138 6.55 -3.18 9.70
CA TRP A 138 5.67 -4.35 9.66
C TRP A 138 6.12 -5.37 8.60
N HIS A 139 6.36 -4.92 7.36
CA HIS A 139 6.85 -5.78 6.29
C HIS A 139 8.22 -6.39 6.59
N TYR A 140 9.14 -5.66 7.23
CA TYR A 140 10.41 -6.21 7.67
C TYR A 140 10.23 -7.38 8.66
N TYR A 141 9.33 -7.25 9.65
CA TYR A 141 9.09 -8.34 10.60
C TYR A 141 8.42 -9.54 9.94
N LYS A 142 7.51 -9.34 8.98
CA LYS A 142 6.98 -10.42 8.13
C LYS A 142 8.10 -11.10 7.32
N ALA A 143 8.97 -10.31 6.69
CA ALA A 143 10.12 -10.84 5.96
C ALA A 143 11.02 -11.71 6.84
N LYS A 144 11.31 -11.23 8.06
CA LYS A 144 12.11 -11.94 9.05
C LYS A 144 11.45 -13.25 9.52
N GLU A 145 10.14 -13.25 9.72
CA GLU A 145 9.37 -14.45 10.07
C GLU A 145 9.48 -15.52 8.99
N HIS A 146 9.14 -15.18 7.74
CA HIS A 146 9.25 -16.09 6.60
C HIS A 146 10.70 -16.56 6.37
N TYR A 147 11.67 -15.68 6.57
CA TYR A 147 13.09 -16.04 6.51
C TYR A 147 13.42 -17.13 7.54
N GLY A 148 13.00 -16.97 8.80
CA GLY A 148 13.19 -17.97 9.85
C GLY A 148 12.52 -19.32 9.57
N ASN A 149 11.44 -19.32 8.80
CA ASN A 149 10.71 -20.52 8.39
C ASN A 149 11.27 -21.18 7.12
N ASN A 150 12.38 -20.69 6.57
CA ASN A 150 12.96 -21.12 5.28
C ASN A 150 12.05 -20.86 4.06
N GLU A 151 11.16 -19.87 4.17
CA GLU A 151 10.22 -19.47 3.12
C GLU A 151 10.78 -18.27 2.34
N ALA A 152 11.92 -18.48 1.69
CA ALA A 152 12.74 -17.39 1.13
C ALA A 152 11.99 -16.52 0.11
N HIS A 153 11.05 -17.09 -0.64
CA HIS A 153 10.21 -16.35 -1.60
C HIS A 153 9.34 -15.28 -0.91
N TYR A 154 8.53 -15.69 0.08
CA TYR A 154 7.67 -14.76 0.83
C TYR A 154 8.48 -13.75 1.64
N ALA A 155 9.61 -14.19 2.19
CA ALA A 155 10.52 -13.31 2.90
C ALA A 155 11.00 -12.18 2.00
N ALA A 156 11.36 -12.48 0.76
CA ALA A 156 11.91 -11.50 -0.15
C ALA A 156 10.84 -10.58 -0.75
N GLN A 157 9.62 -11.06 -1.01
CA GLN A 157 8.48 -10.22 -1.37
C GLN A 157 8.18 -9.17 -0.30
N HIS A 158 8.12 -9.59 0.97
CA HIS A 158 7.93 -8.63 2.07
C HIS A 158 9.11 -7.68 2.21
N LEU A 159 10.32 -8.11 1.90
CA LEU A 159 11.49 -7.25 1.94
C LEU A 159 11.44 -6.16 0.86
N GLU A 160 10.95 -6.49 -0.33
CA GLU A 160 10.68 -5.52 -1.41
C GLU A 160 9.63 -4.49 -0.98
N SER A 161 8.53 -4.93 -0.36
CA SER A 161 7.53 -4.01 0.20
C SER A 161 8.12 -3.10 1.28
N ALA A 162 8.97 -3.65 2.17
CA ALA A 162 9.65 -2.87 3.20
C ALA A 162 10.55 -1.79 2.60
N VAL A 163 11.35 -2.12 1.57
CA VAL A 163 12.20 -1.15 0.85
C VAL A 163 11.37 -0.07 0.17
N SER A 164 10.28 -0.46 -0.51
CA SER A 164 9.42 0.49 -1.22
C SER A 164 8.81 1.51 -0.27
N HIS A 165 8.35 1.06 0.90
CA HIS A 165 7.86 1.94 1.95
C HIS A 165 8.97 2.78 2.60
N LEU A 166 10.19 2.26 2.76
CA LEU A 166 11.33 3.04 3.24
C LEU A 166 11.69 4.19 2.31
N GLN A 167 11.77 3.93 1.01
CA GLN A 167 11.98 4.98 0.00
C GLN A 167 10.87 6.02 0.08
N ASN A 168 9.60 5.58 0.18
CA ASN A 168 8.49 6.50 0.33
C ASN A 168 8.56 7.35 1.62
N ALA A 169 8.95 6.74 2.74
CA ALA A 169 9.13 7.44 4.00
C ALA A 169 10.27 8.47 3.91
N ALA A 170 11.39 8.10 3.30
CA ALA A 170 12.54 8.97 3.11
C ALA A 170 12.24 10.15 2.19
N ASP A 171 11.59 9.92 1.05
CA ASP A 171 11.15 10.97 0.13
C ASP A 171 10.21 11.97 0.81
N SER A 172 9.34 11.44 1.68
CA SER A 172 8.38 12.22 2.47
C SER A 172 9.06 13.05 3.57
N ALA A 173 10.08 12.48 4.21
CA ALA A 173 10.85 13.13 5.26
C ALA A 173 12.01 14.01 4.75
N HIS A 174 12.21 14.09 3.42
CA HIS A 174 13.40 14.67 2.81
C HIS A 174 14.72 14.08 3.36
N PHE A 175 14.71 12.78 3.60
CA PHE A 175 15.86 12.01 4.08
C PHE A 175 16.57 11.32 2.91
N GLU A 176 17.90 11.36 2.91
CA GLU A 176 18.71 10.70 1.88
C GLU A 176 19.48 9.51 2.47
N TYR A 177 19.38 8.36 1.80
CA TYR A 177 20.16 7.18 2.15
C TYR A 177 21.59 7.25 1.60
N GLY A 178 22.54 6.65 2.32
CA GLY A 178 23.89 6.46 1.81
C GLY A 178 23.94 5.45 0.65
N PRO A 179 24.99 5.50 -0.19
CA PRO A 179 25.10 4.69 -1.42
C PRO A 179 25.04 3.18 -1.16
N ASP A 180 25.56 2.72 -0.01
CA ASP A 180 25.51 1.29 0.36
C ASP A 180 24.08 0.81 0.59
N THR A 181 23.23 1.62 1.23
CA THR A 181 21.82 1.29 1.46
C THR A 181 21.03 1.31 0.14
N VAL A 182 21.28 2.30 -0.72
CA VAL A 182 20.67 2.38 -2.05
C VAL A 182 21.04 1.15 -2.89
N THR A 183 22.29 0.70 -2.82
CA THR A 183 22.73 -0.53 -3.51
C THR A 183 21.95 -1.76 -3.04
N VAL A 184 21.69 -1.90 -1.74
CA VAL A 184 20.89 -3.00 -1.21
C VAL A 184 19.42 -2.89 -1.65
N PHE A 185 18.87 -1.68 -1.75
CA PHE A 185 17.51 -1.48 -2.26
C PHE A 185 17.38 -1.97 -3.70
N ASP A 186 18.31 -1.55 -4.57
CA ASP A 186 18.34 -2.00 -5.97
C ASP A 186 18.48 -3.51 -6.09
N ASP A 187 19.29 -4.12 -5.22
CA ASP A 187 19.48 -5.57 -5.18
C ASP A 187 18.22 -6.31 -4.72
N VAL A 188 17.50 -5.78 -3.73
CA VAL A 188 16.21 -6.34 -3.29
C VAL A 188 15.17 -6.27 -4.40
N PHE A 189 15.10 -5.19 -5.17
CA PHE A 189 14.18 -5.11 -6.33
C PHE A 189 14.56 -6.08 -7.46
N LYS A 190 15.85 -6.19 -7.78
CA LYS A 190 16.32 -7.18 -8.78
C LYS A 190 15.98 -8.60 -8.37
N ASP A 191 16.14 -8.89 -7.09
CA ASP A 191 15.81 -10.19 -6.52
C ASP A 191 14.29 -10.41 -6.53
N GLY A 192 13.49 -9.39 -6.18
CA GLY A 192 12.02 -9.34 -6.28
C GLY A 192 11.50 -9.83 -7.64
N VAL A 193 12.02 -9.26 -8.72
CA VAL A 193 11.69 -9.64 -10.10
C VAL A 193 12.10 -11.09 -10.42
N ARG A 194 13.24 -11.56 -9.90
CA ARG A 194 13.70 -12.95 -10.14
C ARG A 194 12.82 -13.98 -9.44
N PHE A 195 12.13 -13.61 -8.36
CA PHE A 195 11.26 -14.52 -7.62
C PHE A 195 9.97 -14.88 -8.35
N SER A 196 9.59 -14.16 -9.41
CA SER A 196 8.50 -14.57 -10.29
C SER A 196 8.90 -15.61 -11.36
N GLU A 197 10.17 -16.00 -11.45
CA GLU A 197 10.73 -16.80 -12.56
C GLU A 197 11.30 -18.17 -12.13
N ASP A 198 10.71 -18.88 -11.16
CA ASP A 198 11.15 -20.21 -10.68
C ASP A 198 12.62 -20.28 -10.19
N GLN A 199 13.27 -19.14 -9.93
CA GLN A 199 14.67 -19.09 -9.50
C GLN A 199 14.83 -19.32 -7.98
N THR A 200 15.90 -20.00 -7.59
CA THR A 200 16.23 -20.24 -6.19
C THR A 200 16.81 -18.98 -5.54
N VAL A 201 16.23 -18.57 -4.41
CA VAL A 201 16.70 -17.44 -3.59
C VAL A 201 17.94 -17.86 -2.81
N ASP A 202 19.04 -17.09 -2.90
CA ASP A 202 20.17 -17.27 -1.99
C ASP A 202 19.80 -16.79 -0.58
N HIS A 203 19.55 -17.75 0.30
CA HIS A 203 19.18 -17.50 1.69
C HIS A 203 20.23 -16.68 2.44
N ASN A 204 21.53 -16.91 2.21
CA ASN A 204 22.58 -16.14 2.89
C ASN A 204 22.59 -14.67 2.45
N ARG A 205 22.31 -14.41 1.17
CA ARG A 205 22.18 -13.05 0.65
C ARG A 205 20.97 -12.35 1.26
N LEU A 206 19.83 -13.04 1.34
CA LEU A 206 18.60 -12.50 1.93
C LEU A 206 18.79 -12.11 3.41
N GLY A 207 19.53 -12.92 4.18
CA GLY A 207 19.89 -12.59 5.57
C GLY A 207 20.67 -11.27 5.69
N LYS A 208 21.63 -11.02 4.79
CA LYS A 208 22.38 -9.75 4.75
C LYS A 208 21.50 -8.56 4.39
N HIS A 209 20.56 -8.74 3.47
CA HIS A 209 19.60 -7.69 3.11
C HIS A 209 18.71 -7.32 4.31
N LEU A 210 18.25 -8.31 5.09
CA LEU A 210 17.48 -8.07 6.33
C LEU A 210 18.24 -7.19 7.32
N ASP A 211 19.52 -7.46 7.58
CA ASP A 211 20.32 -6.67 8.52
C ASP A 211 20.49 -5.20 8.06
N THR A 212 20.70 -5.01 6.76
CA THR A 212 20.85 -3.67 6.17
C THR A 212 19.53 -2.89 6.25
N ILE A 213 18.41 -3.54 5.92
CA ILE A 213 17.08 -2.92 5.95
C ILE A 213 16.64 -2.60 7.36
N LYS A 214 16.94 -3.45 8.34
CA LYS A 214 16.74 -3.13 9.76
C LYS A 214 17.45 -1.82 10.14
N SER A 215 18.72 -1.69 9.77
CA SER A 215 19.50 -0.49 10.04
C SER A 215 18.92 0.75 9.33
N ALA A 216 18.36 0.59 8.13
CA ALA A 216 17.70 1.67 7.40
C ALA A 216 16.37 2.10 8.06
N ILE A 217 15.58 1.16 8.59
CA ILE A 217 14.37 1.43 9.38
C ILE A 217 14.71 2.25 10.62
N GLU A 218 15.75 1.85 11.36
CA GLU A 218 16.17 2.56 12.57
C GLU A 218 16.59 4.00 12.26
N LYS A 219 17.42 4.21 11.22
CA LYS A 219 17.86 5.55 10.81
C LYS A 219 16.73 6.49 10.40
N VAL A 220 15.75 5.99 9.62
CA VAL A 220 14.59 6.82 9.25
C VAL A 220 13.72 7.10 10.46
N GLY A 221 13.49 6.12 11.33
CA GLY A 221 12.75 6.32 12.57
C GLY A 221 13.38 7.40 13.46
N GLU A 222 14.71 7.41 13.57
CA GLU A 222 15.43 8.47 14.29
C GLU A 222 15.28 9.85 13.65
N ALA A 223 15.25 9.93 12.31
CA ALA A 223 15.04 11.18 11.60
C ALA A 223 13.61 11.72 11.82
N LEU A 224 12.60 10.84 11.74
CA LEU A 224 11.19 11.16 11.96
C LEU A 224 10.87 11.63 13.39
N ASN A 225 11.67 11.21 14.38
CA ASN A 225 11.49 11.62 15.77
C ASN A 225 12.10 12.99 16.09
N LYS A 226 12.92 13.56 15.20
CA LYS A 226 13.58 14.86 15.39
C LYS A 226 12.82 16.03 14.76
N SER A 227 11.84 15.75 13.92
CA SER A 227 11.00 16.71 13.20
C SER A 227 9.79 17.15 14.01
#